data_AF-A0A7Y3EP42-F1
#
_entry.id   AF-A0A7Y3EP42-F1
#
_cell.length_a   1.000
_cell.length_b   1.000
_cell.length_c   1.000
_cell.angle_alpha   90.00
_cell.angle_beta   90.00
_cell.angle_gamma   90.00
#
_symmetry.space_group_name_H-M   'P 1'
#
loop_
_entity.id
_entity.type
_entity.pdbx_description
1 polymer ?
#
loop_
_entity_poly.entity_id
_entity_poly.type
_entity_poly.pdbx_seq_one_letter_code
_entity_poly.pdbx_strand_id
1 'polypeptide(L)' 'MRNITILLSLLLAYSLYGQNYNMQNGSISTCSGTFYDSGGSGGNYGNNESLVFTICPDTPGTWIQLDFFQWSTQD' A
#
# COMPACT_ATOMS: atom_id res chain seq x y z
N MET A 1 5.43 14.89 36.43
CA MET A 1 4.51 15.33 35.35
C MET A 1 5.25 15.73 34.07
N ARG A 2 6.36 16.47 34.13
CA ARG A 2 7.15 16.91 32.95
C ARG A 2 7.69 15.78 32.06
N ASN A 3 8.06 14.63 32.65
CA ASN A 3 8.64 13.51 31.91
C ASN A 3 7.57 12.61 31.27
N ILE A 4 6.36 12.58 31.85
CA ILE A 4 5.20 11.85 31.32
C ILE A 4 4.63 12.54 30.09
N THR A 5 4.61 13.88 30.06
CA THR A 5 4.19 14.65 28.88
C THR A 5 5.07 14.40 27.66
N ILE A 6 6.39 14.27 27.84
CA ILE A 6 7.34 14.00 26.73
C ILE A 6 7.11 12.61 26.14
N LEU A 7 6.89 11.61 26.99
CA LEU A 7 6.63 10.23 26.57
C LEU A 7 5.29 10.10 25.82
N LEU A 8 4.27 10.85 26.24
CA LEU A 8 2.96 10.88 25.59
C LEU A 8 3.01 11.58 24.23
N SER A 9 3.79 12.66 24.08
CA SER A 9 4.01 13.32 22.80
C SER A 9 4.81 12.48 21.79
N LEU A 10 5.73 11.63 22.25
CA LEU A 10 6.45 10.66 21.41
C LEU A 10 5.52 9.51 20.92
N LEU A 11 4.52 9.15 21.72
CA LEU A 11 3.50 8.16 21.38
C LEU A 11 2.46 8.67 20.36
N LEU A 12 2.32 10.00 20.23
CA LEU A 12 1.40 10.66 19.28
C LEU A 12 2.06 11.01 17.93
N ALA A 13 3.37 10.80 17.81
CA ALA A 13 4.15 11.11 16.61
C ALA A 13 4.26 9.94 15.62
N TYR A 14 3.54 8.83 15.85
CA TYR A 14 3.43 7.77 14.84
C TYR A 14 2.56 8.30 13.70
N SER A 15 3.21 8.78 12.64
CA SER A 15 2.55 9.04 11.38
C SER A 15 1.90 7.73 10.88
N LEU A 16 0.58 7.68 10.88
CA LEU A 16 -0.19 6.66 10.17
C LEU A 16 -0.13 6.99 8.67
N TYR A 17 0.94 6.60 8.00
CA TYR A 17 0.97 6.64 6.53
C TYR A 17 0.10 5.50 6.00
N GLY A 18 -0.77 5.77 5.03
CA GLY A 18 -1.39 4.70 4.24
C GLY A 18 -0.30 3.87 3.55
N GLN A 19 -0.43 2.54 3.60
CA GLN A 19 0.54 1.67 2.95
C GLN A 19 0.44 1.83 1.43
N ASN A 20 1.59 1.89 0.77
CA ASN A 20 1.67 1.83 -0.69
C ASN A 20 2.28 0.49 -1.09
N TYR A 21 1.65 -0.17 -2.05
CA TYR A 21 2.10 -1.43 -2.61
C TYR A 21 2.34 -1.25 -4.10
N ASN A 22 3.57 -1.48 -4.55
CA ASN A 22 3.88 -1.51 -5.97
C ASN A 22 3.75 -2.94 -6.49
N MET A 23 3.39 -3.08 -7.76
CA MET A 23 3.28 -4.38 -8.39
C MET A 23 4.63 -5.09 -8.44
N GLN A 24 4.63 -6.34 -7.98
CA GLN A 24 5.74 -7.28 -8.00
C GLN A 24 5.18 -8.71 -8.00
N ASN A 25 6.04 -9.73 -8.11
CA ASN A 25 5.60 -11.10 -7.86
C ASN A 25 5.38 -11.34 -6.36
N GLY A 26 4.28 -11.99 -6.00
CA GLY A 26 4.04 -12.46 -4.64
C GLY A 26 2.64 -12.16 -4.12
N SER A 27 2.52 -11.98 -2.82
CA SER A 27 1.25 -11.73 -2.16
C SER A 27 1.38 -10.84 -0.94
N ILE A 28 0.28 -10.18 -0.58
CA ILE A 28 0.14 -9.42 0.66
C ILE A 28 -1.19 -9.72 1.32
N SER A 29 -1.22 -9.74 2.66
CA SER A 29 -2.46 -9.70 3.43
C SER A 29 -2.64 -8.29 3.99
N THR A 30 -3.68 -7.58 3.56
CA THR A 30 -3.99 -6.21 3.99
C THR A 30 -5.49 -5.92 3.93
N CYS A 31 -5.96 -4.90 4.65
CA CYS A 31 -7.31 -4.35 4.52
C CYS A 31 -7.36 -2.97 3.85
N SER A 32 -6.21 -2.30 3.68
CA SER A 32 -6.17 -0.94 3.11
C SER A 32 -4.80 -0.59 2.55
N GLY A 33 -4.78 0.40 1.66
CA GLY A 33 -3.56 0.93 1.06
C GLY A 33 -3.81 1.40 -0.37
N THR A 34 -2.78 1.98 -0.97
CA THR A 34 -2.78 2.32 -2.40
C THR A 34 -1.97 1.28 -3.16
N PHE A 35 -2.55 0.75 -4.23
CA PHE A 35 -1.87 -0.17 -5.13
C PHE A 35 -1.45 0.57 -6.40
N TYR A 36 -0.18 0.46 -6.76
CA TYR A 36 0.39 1.00 -8.00
C TYR A 36 0.93 -0.15 -8.84
N ASP A 37 1.17 0.11 -10.12
CA ASP A 37 2.02 -0.75 -10.94
C ASP A 37 3.48 -0.76 -10.42
N SER A 38 4.39 -1.37 -11.18
CA SER A 38 5.81 -1.45 -10.84
C SER A 38 6.52 -0.08 -10.80
N GLY A 39 5.99 0.91 -11.55
CA GLY A 39 6.50 2.27 -11.63
C GLY A 39 6.15 3.14 -10.41
N GLY A 40 5.19 2.70 -9.59
CA GLY A 40 4.80 3.40 -8.37
C GLY A 40 3.95 4.65 -8.64
N SER A 41 3.92 5.59 -7.69
CA SER A 41 2.99 6.73 -7.73
C SER A 41 3.26 7.78 -8.82
N GLY A 42 4.41 7.74 -9.49
CA GLY A 42 4.77 8.72 -10.51
C GLY A 42 5.80 8.24 -11.54
N GLY A 43 6.12 6.94 -11.54
CA GLY A 43 7.00 6.33 -12.53
C GLY A 43 6.21 5.54 -13.56
N ASN A 44 6.85 5.23 -14.68
CA ASN A 44 6.30 4.29 -15.65
C ASN A 44 6.61 2.86 -15.20
N TYR A 45 5.71 1.92 -15.51
CA TYR A 45 6.03 0.49 -15.45
C TYR A 45 7.17 0.14 -16.42
N GLY A 46 7.89 -0.94 -16.13
CA GLY A 46 9.01 -1.40 -16.96
C GLY A 46 8.56 -2.11 -18.24
N ASN A 47 9.47 -2.16 -19.22
CA ASN A 47 9.26 -2.93 -20.45
C ASN A 47 9.29 -4.44 -20.15
N ASN A 48 8.50 -5.21 -20.88
CA ASN A 48 8.52 -6.67 -20.86
C ASN A 48 8.26 -7.30 -19.47
N GLU A 49 7.46 -6.65 -18.64
CA GLU A 49 7.07 -7.17 -17.33
C GLU A 49 5.95 -8.22 -17.44
N SER A 50 6.08 -9.29 -16.65
CA SER A 50 5.05 -10.32 -16.47
C SER A 50 4.99 -10.66 -14.98
N LEU A 51 4.06 -10.01 -14.28
CA LEU A 51 3.96 -10.04 -12.82
C LEU A 51 2.60 -10.55 -12.35
N VAL A 52 2.60 -11.32 -11.26
CA VAL A 52 1.38 -11.75 -10.57
C VAL A 52 1.47 -11.35 -9.11
N PHE A 53 0.53 -10.50 -8.67
CA PHE A 53 0.42 -10.05 -7.28
C PHE A 53 -0.94 -10.43 -6.70
N THR A 54 -0.94 -11.20 -5.62
CA THR A 54 -2.15 -11.67 -4.95
C THR A 54 -2.43 -10.83 -3.70
N ILE A 55 -3.57 -10.14 -3.66
CA ILE A 55 -4.00 -9.36 -2.50
C ILE A 55 -5.04 -10.18 -1.72
N CYS A 56 -4.71 -10.52 -0.47
CA CYS A 56 -5.57 -11.21 0.46
C CYS A 56 -6.12 -10.22 1.51
N PRO A 57 -7.38 -10.34 1.94
CA PRO A 57 -7.83 -9.64 3.14
C PRO A 57 -7.01 -10.09 4.36
N ASP A 58 -6.66 -9.16 5.25
CA ASP A 58 -5.97 -9.49 6.51
C ASP A 58 -6.88 -10.19 7.54
N THR A 59 -8.20 -10.07 7.35
CA THR A 59 -9.21 -10.66 8.22
C THR A 59 -9.96 -11.77 7.47
N PRO A 60 -9.89 -13.03 7.93
CA PRO A 60 -10.59 -14.14 7.29
C PRO A 60 -12.10 -13.88 7.14
N GLY A 61 -12.65 -14.18 5.97
CA GLY A 61 -14.07 -14.00 5.67
C GLY A 61 -14.47 -12.59 5.24
N THR A 62 -13.53 -11.65 5.15
CA THR A 62 -13.74 -10.32 4.54
C THR A 62 -13.36 -10.31 3.06
N TRP A 63 -13.56 -9.18 2.37
CA TRP A 63 -13.30 -9.04 0.94
C TRP A 63 -12.35 -7.89 0.64
N ILE A 64 -11.65 -8.00 -0.49
CA ILE A 64 -10.89 -6.89 -1.09
C ILE A 64 -11.79 -6.16 -2.07
N GLN A 65 -11.74 -4.84 -2.04
CA GLN A 65 -12.27 -3.98 -3.09
C GLN A 65 -11.11 -3.14 -3.65
N LEU A 66 -11.01 -3.07 -4.97
CA LEU A 66 -10.09 -2.19 -5.66
C LEU A 66 -10.89 -1.07 -6.34
N ASP A 67 -10.44 0.16 -6.14
CA ASP A 67 -10.94 1.34 -6.86
C ASP A 67 -9.76 1.92 -7.66
N PHE A 68 -9.90 1.94 -8.99
CA PHE A 68 -8.83 2.39 -9.89
C PHE A 68 -9.00 3.88 -10.16
N PHE A 69 -8.15 4.71 -9.55
CA PHE A 69 -8.16 6.16 -9.73
C PHE A 69 -7.43 6.64 -11.00
N GLN A 70 -6.57 5.79 -11.58
CA GLN A 70 -5.81 6.07 -12.80
C GLN A 70 -5.63 4.79 -13.61
N TRP A 71 -5.73 4.92 -14.94
CA TRP A 71 -5.42 3.85 -15.89
C TRP A 71 -4.66 4.45 -17.08
N SER A 72 -3.41 4.02 -17.28
CA SER A 72 -2.54 4.53 -18.34
C SER A 72 -1.64 3.39 -18.86
N THR A 73 -2.06 2.73 -19.94
CA THR A 73 -1.31 1.65 -20.59
C THR A 73 -0.67 2.13 -21.90
N GLN A 74 0.27 1.38 -22.45
CA GLN A 74 0.87 1.65 -23.76
C GLN A 74 -0.17 1.40 -24.85
N ASP A 75 -0.21 2.28 -25.86
CA ASP A 75 -1.04 2.15 -27.06
C ASP A 75 -0.42 1.19 -28.09
#